data_AF-W8P3L9-F1
#
_entry.id   AF-W8P3L9-F1
#
_cell.length_a   1.000
_cell.length_b   1.000
_cell.length_c   1.000
_cell.angle_alpha   90.00
_cell.angle_beta   90.00
_cell.angle_gamma   90.00
#
_symmetry.space_group_name_H-M   'P 1'
#
loop_
_entity.id
_entity.type
_entity.pdbx_description
1 polymer ?
#
loop_
_entity_poly.entity_id
_entity_poly.type
_entity_poly.pdbx_seq_one_letter_code
_entity_poly.pdbx_strand_id
1 'polypeptide(L)'
;MSKVIPNVVLVISVLSLLFLPAVSADCSPYKIYSVDSISIINGWLLLGIGENTYTCEMIAGEWMPRPSCAVDEYYILTDGSKAVFLGGTDIGRETFLGFVNGTLYVLTVNRAHVPYKNVTITIEGVSHNFTLLKNVTVKVLYRFNGACFENVSACKIVSYPNGTKIDTCNGSVWNVSNYKIPGGSLTGVPVRIENGTVHFRLGGSYSLALPEGVNASVLKLEAFKAKHGVILVNMGVIKVLAGEGVEDIPVLFVADNKTVRSPKFMDLEKFVCAKGSANTTNSTANSVVENRGKKSICGPAFLVPLGTTALFAEKTVRRVRKCPE
;
A
#
# COMPACT_ATOMS: atom_id res chain seq x y z
N MET A 1 3.04 -65.46 43.50
CA MET A 1 3.32 -65.48 42.04
C MET A 1 2.16 -64.76 41.37
N SER A 2 2.27 -63.73 40.54
CA SER A 2 3.38 -63.02 39.92
C SER A 2 2.89 -61.60 39.61
N LYS A 3 3.63 -60.56 40.01
CA LYS A 3 3.40 -59.15 39.63
C LYS A 3 4.26 -58.87 38.39
N VAL A 4 3.70 -58.96 37.19
CA VAL A 4 4.40 -58.51 35.96
C VAL A 4 3.40 -57.96 34.94
N ILE A 5 2.68 -56.88 35.25
CA ILE A 5 1.99 -56.08 34.22
C ILE A 5 1.98 -54.57 34.56
N PRO A 6 3.14 -53.86 34.65
CA PRO A 6 3.10 -52.40 34.53
C PRO A 6 3.90 -51.86 33.33
N ASN A 7 4.92 -52.59 32.84
CA ASN A 7 5.82 -52.05 31.81
C ASN A 7 5.26 -52.12 30.39
N VAL A 8 4.43 -53.12 30.06
CA VAL A 8 3.90 -53.27 28.69
C VAL A 8 2.86 -52.19 28.38
N VAL A 9 2.02 -51.82 29.35
CA VAL A 9 1.01 -50.76 29.18
C VAL A 9 1.67 -49.39 29.02
N LEU A 10 2.75 -49.13 29.77
CA LEU A 10 3.50 -47.87 29.64
C LEU A 10 4.18 -47.76 28.27
N VAL A 11 4.79 -48.84 27.78
CA VAL A 11 5.45 -48.86 26.46
C VAL A 11 4.42 -48.70 25.34
N ILE A 12 3.25 -49.35 25.41
CA ILE A 12 2.18 -49.19 24.41
C ILE A 12 1.63 -47.76 24.42
N SER A 13 1.44 -47.14 25.60
CA SER A 13 0.97 -45.75 25.69
C SER A 13 2.00 -44.75 25.13
N VAL A 14 3.29 -44.92 25.42
CA VAL A 14 4.36 -44.07 24.87
C VAL A 14 4.52 -44.28 23.36
N LEU A 15 4.40 -45.52 22.88
CA LEU A 15 4.45 -45.83 21.44
C LEU A 15 3.22 -45.25 20.71
N SER A 16 2.05 -45.23 21.34
CA SER A 16 0.83 -44.62 20.78
C SER A 16 0.91 -43.09 20.69
N LEU A 17 1.63 -42.44 21.62
CA LEU A 17 1.94 -41.00 21.56
C LEU A 17 2.92 -40.66 20.42
N LEU A 18 3.81 -41.58 20.04
CA LEU A 18 4.73 -41.43 18.90
C LEU A 18 4.04 -41.60 17.54
N PHE A 19 2.81 -42.15 17.51
CA PHE A 19 1.98 -42.29 16.31
C PHE A 19 0.82 -41.28 16.23
N LEU A 20 0.75 -40.31 17.14
CA LEU A 20 -0.03 -39.11 16.86
C LEU A 20 0.59 -38.49 15.61
N PRO A 21 -0.16 -38.35 14.50
CA PRO A 21 0.35 -37.59 13.37
C PRO A 21 0.75 -36.24 13.95
N ALA A 22 2.04 -35.91 13.87
CA ALA A 22 2.47 -34.54 14.10
C ALA A 22 1.70 -33.74 13.05
N VAL A 23 0.59 -33.15 13.46
CA VAL A 23 -0.27 -32.32 12.62
C VAL A 23 0.52 -31.04 12.43
N SER A 24 1.50 -31.11 11.54
CA SER A 24 2.08 -29.94 10.90
C SER A 24 0.96 -29.35 10.06
N ALA A 25 0.10 -28.56 10.71
CA ALA A 25 -0.87 -27.74 10.04
C ALA A 25 -0.08 -26.80 9.11
N ASP A 26 -0.16 -27.08 7.82
CA ASP A 26 0.55 -26.42 6.74
C ASP A 26 -0.04 -25.01 6.54
N CYS A 27 0.26 -24.12 7.48
CA CYS A 27 -0.12 -22.72 7.39
C CYS A 27 0.99 -21.95 6.71
N SER A 28 0.72 -21.48 5.49
CA SER A 28 1.57 -20.54 4.77
C SER A 28 0.93 -19.15 4.74
N PRO A 29 1.67 -18.08 5.12
CA PRO A 29 1.20 -16.71 4.97
C PRO A 29 0.84 -16.39 3.52
N TYR A 30 -0.23 -15.63 3.33
CA TYR A 30 -0.74 -15.29 2.01
C TYR A 30 -1.34 -13.88 1.99
N LYS A 31 -1.49 -13.33 0.80
CA LYS A 31 -2.18 -12.06 0.56
C LYS A 31 -3.41 -12.28 -0.31
N ILE A 32 -4.44 -11.49 -0.05
CA ILE A 32 -5.63 -11.40 -0.90
C ILE A 32 -5.70 -10.00 -1.47
N TYR A 33 -5.84 -9.90 -2.78
CA TYR A 33 -6.06 -8.65 -3.50
C TYR A 33 -7.45 -8.62 -4.15
N SER A 34 -8.13 -7.48 -4.07
CA SER A 34 -9.40 -7.21 -4.74
C SER A 34 -9.46 -5.80 -5.30
N VAL A 35 -10.11 -5.64 -6.44
CA VAL A 35 -10.41 -4.30 -6.98
C VAL A 35 -11.64 -3.74 -6.27
N ASP A 36 -11.41 -2.73 -5.43
CA ASP A 36 -12.44 -2.15 -4.57
C ASP A 36 -13.14 -0.96 -5.24
N SER A 37 -12.44 -0.27 -6.14
CA SER A 37 -13.00 0.87 -6.88
C SER A 37 -12.37 1.07 -8.25
N ILE A 38 -13.17 1.53 -9.20
CA ILE A 38 -12.72 1.97 -10.53
C ILE A 38 -13.34 3.33 -10.82
N SER A 39 -12.52 4.30 -11.18
CA SER A 39 -12.92 5.67 -11.51
C SER A 39 -12.31 6.12 -12.84
N ILE A 40 -12.93 7.09 -13.52
CA ILE A 40 -12.40 7.66 -14.76
C ILE A 40 -12.03 9.13 -14.61
N ILE A 41 -10.87 9.52 -15.15
CA ILE A 41 -10.28 10.86 -15.02
C ILE A 41 -9.67 11.24 -16.36
N ASN A 42 -10.32 12.14 -17.11
CA ASN A 42 -9.81 12.58 -18.42
C ASN A 42 -9.49 11.41 -19.38
N GLY A 43 -10.30 10.34 -19.32
CA GLY A 43 -10.11 9.11 -20.10
C GLY A 43 -9.12 8.10 -19.51
N TRP A 44 -8.45 8.41 -18.39
CA TRP A 44 -7.64 7.46 -17.62
C TRP A 44 -8.52 6.72 -16.62
N LEU A 45 -8.26 5.43 -16.39
CA LEU A 45 -8.87 4.66 -15.32
C LEU A 45 -7.96 4.67 -14.09
N LEU A 46 -8.54 5.00 -12.95
CA LEU A 46 -7.95 4.89 -11.63
C LEU A 46 -8.57 3.69 -10.93
N LEU A 47 -7.76 2.69 -10.60
CA LEU A 47 -8.15 1.50 -9.86
C LEU A 47 -7.66 1.64 -8.42
N GLY A 48 -8.55 1.42 -7.46
CA GLY A 48 -8.20 1.20 -6.06
C GLY A 48 -8.26 -0.29 -5.75
N ILE A 49 -7.17 -0.83 -5.22
CA ILE A 49 -6.98 -2.25 -4.95
C ILE A 49 -6.78 -2.42 -3.45
N GLY A 50 -7.67 -3.17 -2.81
CA GLY A 50 -7.51 -3.56 -1.42
C GLY A 50 -6.58 -4.77 -1.30
N GLU A 51 -5.72 -4.76 -0.30
CA GLU A 51 -4.89 -5.88 0.12
C GLU A 51 -5.23 -6.27 1.56
N ASN A 52 -5.50 -7.57 1.74
CA ASN A 52 -5.59 -8.18 3.06
C ASN A 52 -4.46 -9.20 3.21
N THR A 53 -3.52 -8.91 4.11
CA THR A 53 -2.45 -9.85 4.45
C THR A 53 -2.93 -10.82 5.52
N TYR A 54 -2.62 -12.11 5.36
CA TYR A 54 -2.86 -13.17 6.32
C TYR A 54 -1.54 -13.77 6.80
N THR A 55 -1.33 -13.73 8.10
CA THR A 55 -0.18 -14.34 8.78
C THR A 55 -0.59 -15.64 9.45
N CYS A 56 0.38 -16.50 9.75
CA CYS A 56 0.12 -17.73 10.48
C CYS A 56 0.39 -17.51 11.97
N GLU A 57 -0.60 -17.86 12.79
CA GLU A 57 -0.53 -17.78 14.24
C GLU A 57 -0.87 -19.13 14.85
N MET A 58 -0.20 -19.47 15.96
CA MET A 58 -0.49 -20.70 16.70
C MET A 58 -1.65 -20.48 17.66
N ILE A 59 -2.74 -21.20 17.47
CA ILE A 59 -3.97 -21.11 18.27
C ILE A 59 -4.33 -22.50 18.75
N ALA A 60 -4.39 -22.68 20.07
CA ALA A 60 -4.69 -23.98 20.69
C ALA A 60 -3.82 -25.16 20.18
N GLY A 61 -2.56 -24.88 19.80
CA GLY A 61 -1.63 -25.89 19.29
C GLY A 61 -1.67 -26.12 17.77
N GLU A 62 -2.57 -25.45 17.05
CA GLU A 62 -2.67 -25.53 15.58
C GLU A 62 -2.25 -24.20 14.93
N TRP A 63 -1.54 -24.28 13.80
CA TRP A 63 -1.24 -23.10 13.00
C TRP A 63 -2.44 -22.71 12.15
N MET A 64 -2.97 -21.52 12.39
CA MET A 64 -4.14 -21.00 11.68
C MET A 64 -3.82 -19.67 10.98
N PRO A 65 -4.38 -19.42 9.78
CA PRO A 65 -4.26 -18.13 9.12
C PRO A 65 -5.11 -17.09 9.85
N ARG A 66 -4.50 -15.94 10.17
CA ARG A 66 -5.14 -14.79 10.79
C ARG A 66 -4.93 -13.55 9.93
N PRO A 67 -5.97 -12.74 9.72
CA PRO A 67 -5.81 -11.47 9.02
C PRO A 67 -4.91 -10.56 9.85
N SER A 68 -3.88 -10.01 9.23
CA SER A 68 -3.12 -8.92 9.82
C SER A 68 -4.03 -7.69 9.89
N CYS A 69 -4.02 -6.97 11.00
CA CYS A 69 -4.87 -5.79 11.19
C CYS A 69 -4.53 -4.60 10.27
N ALA A 70 -3.56 -4.75 9.38
CA ALA A 70 -3.24 -3.79 8.33
C ALA A 70 -4.01 -4.16 7.07
N VAL A 71 -4.94 -3.29 6.67
CA VAL A 71 -5.53 -3.31 5.34
C VAL A 71 -4.82 -2.23 4.56
N ASP A 72 -4.13 -2.64 3.50
CA ASP A 72 -3.42 -1.72 2.64
C ASP A 72 -4.23 -1.47 1.38
N GLU A 73 -4.16 -0.24 0.87
CA GLU A 73 -4.82 0.16 -0.37
C GLU A 73 -3.75 0.62 -1.35
N TYR A 74 -3.84 0.12 -2.57
CA TYR A 74 -2.95 0.45 -3.67
C TYR A 74 -3.72 1.10 -4.81
N TYR A 75 -3.04 1.96 -5.56
CA TYR A 75 -3.67 2.71 -6.61
C TYR A 75 -2.90 2.61 -7.93
N ILE A 76 -3.62 2.30 -9.00
CA ILE A 76 -3.09 2.18 -10.35
C ILE A 76 -3.82 3.14 -11.28
N LEU A 77 -3.09 3.95 -12.04
CA LEU A 77 -3.63 4.85 -13.06
C LEU A 77 -3.22 4.38 -14.45
N THR A 78 -4.17 4.20 -15.37
CA THR A 78 -3.88 3.67 -16.72
C THR A 78 -4.74 4.30 -17.81
N ASP A 79 -4.16 4.52 -18.98
CA ASP A 79 -4.87 4.97 -20.19
C ASP A 79 -5.04 3.86 -21.23
N GLY A 80 -4.60 2.64 -20.92
CA GLY A 80 -4.60 1.49 -21.82
C GLY A 80 -3.30 1.33 -22.60
N SER A 81 -2.49 2.39 -22.71
CA SER A 81 -1.12 2.30 -23.24
C SER A 81 -0.07 2.21 -22.13
N LYS A 82 -0.29 2.94 -21.03
CA LYS A 82 0.59 3.07 -19.86
C LYS A 82 -0.17 2.69 -18.61
N ALA A 83 0.52 2.02 -17.68
CA ALA A 83 0.02 1.78 -16.32
C ALA A 83 1.02 2.34 -15.32
N VAL A 84 0.53 3.17 -14.40
CA VAL A 84 1.33 3.89 -13.42
C VAL A 84 0.92 3.42 -12.03
N PHE A 85 1.87 2.91 -11.28
CA PHE A 85 1.67 2.58 -9.88
C PHE A 85 1.82 3.87 -9.07
N LEU A 86 0.73 4.30 -8.44
CA LEU A 86 0.69 5.53 -7.65
C LEU A 86 1.21 5.31 -6.23
N GLY A 87 1.28 4.06 -5.79
CA GLY A 87 1.74 3.64 -4.47
C GLY A 87 0.62 3.06 -3.62
N GLY A 88 1.01 2.61 -2.42
CA GLY A 88 0.11 2.19 -1.36
C GLY A 88 0.60 2.65 0.01
N THR A 89 0.20 1.92 1.05
CA THR A 89 0.66 2.13 2.41
C THR A 89 1.67 1.05 2.74
N ASP A 90 2.96 1.40 2.68
CA ASP A 90 4.07 0.52 3.07
C ASP A 90 4.81 1.10 4.28
N ILE A 91 5.62 0.27 4.95
CA ILE A 91 6.46 0.72 6.07
C ILE A 91 7.41 1.83 5.58
N GLY A 92 7.19 3.05 6.04
CA GLY A 92 8.01 4.21 5.70
C GLY A 92 7.65 4.89 4.38
N ARG A 93 6.64 4.43 3.64
CA ARG A 93 6.08 5.11 2.46
C ARG A 93 4.57 5.08 2.53
N GLU A 94 3.96 6.23 2.75
CA GLU A 94 2.49 6.38 2.74
C GLU A 94 2.08 7.18 1.50
N THR A 95 1.06 6.71 0.79
CA THR A 95 0.49 7.40 -0.35
C THR A 95 -0.96 7.77 -0.06
N PHE A 96 -1.31 9.04 -0.24
CA PHE A 96 -2.67 9.54 -0.09
C PHE A 96 -3.15 10.11 -1.41
N LEU A 97 -4.29 9.61 -1.90
CA LEU A 97 -4.89 10.10 -3.13
C LEU A 97 -6.18 10.84 -2.85
N GLY A 98 -6.47 11.81 -3.70
CA GLY A 98 -7.72 12.54 -3.60
C GLY A 98 -7.99 13.47 -4.75
N PHE A 99 -9.26 13.80 -4.88
CA PHE A 99 -9.72 14.81 -5.81
C PHE A 99 -9.94 16.11 -5.08
N VAL A 100 -9.40 17.17 -5.67
CA VAL A 100 -9.70 18.54 -5.30
C VAL A 100 -10.21 19.23 -6.56
N ASN A 101 -11.43 19.73 -6.52
CA ASN A 101 -12.07 20.43 -7.64
C ASN A 101 -11.98 19.61 -8.95
N GLY A 102 -12.22 18.31 -8.88
CA GLY A 102 -12.19 17.39 -10.03
C GLY A 102 -10.78 17.01 -10.53
N THR A 103 -9.72 17.55 -9.93
CA THR A 103 -8.33 17.22 -10.28
C THR A 103 -7.77 16.19 -9.32
N LEU A 104 -7.11 15.16 -9.86
CA LEU A 104 -6.45 14.13 -9.06
C LEU A 104 -5.12 14.66 -8.49
N TYR A 105 -4.96 14.50 -7.18
CA TYR A 105 -3.74 14.76 -6.44
C TYR A 105 -3.25 13.47 -5.77
N VAL A 106 -1.93 13.35 -5.69
CA VAL A 106 -1.25 12.24 -5.00
C VAL A 106 -0.20 12.83 -4.07
N LEU A 107 -0.35 12.59 -2.77
CA LEU A 107 0.63 12.96 -1.75
C LEU A 107 1.42 11.71 -1.37
N THR A 108 2.73 11.72 -1.59
CA THR A 108 3.63 10.69 -1.06
C THR A 108 4.32 11.20 0.20
N VAL A 109 4.49 10.33 1.18
CA VAL A 109 5.16 10.61 2.45
C VAL A 109 6.18 9.50 2.71
N ASN A 110 7.45 9.83 2.53
CA ASN A 110 8.56 8.91 2.80
C ASN A 110 9.21 9.25 4.13
N ARG A 111 9.32 8.28 5.05
CA ARG A 111 9.94 8.40 6.37
C ARG A 111 11.15 7.50 6.44
N ALA A 112 12.28 8.07 6.85
CA ALA A 112 13.53 7.34 7.04
C ALA A 112 14.22 7.74 8.34
N HIS A 113 14.82 6.76 9.01
CA HIS A 113 15.76 6.98 10.11
C HIS A 113 17.17 6.99 9.55
N VAL A 114 17.88 8.11 9.71
CA VAL A 114 19.21 8.30 9.12
C VAL A 114 20.22 8.56 10.25
N PRO A 115 21.42 7.99 10.21
CA PRO A 115 22.48 8.35 11.15
C PRO A 115 22.72 9.86 11.19
N TYR A 116 22.87 10.41 12.39
CA TYR A 116 23.11 11.83 12.62
C TYR A 116 24.44 12.09 13.31
N LYS A 117 24.72 11.43 14.44
CA LYS A 117 25.92 11.68 15.24
C LYS A 117 26.26 10.47 16.09
N ASN A 118 27.55 10.18 16.24
CA ASN A 118 28.03 9.19 17.21
C ASN A 118 28.31 9.88 18.54
N VAL A 119 27.85 9.27 19.62
CA VAL A 119 28.05 9.73 20.99
C VAL A 119 28.73 8.63 21.76
N THR A 120 29.81 8.96 22.44
CA THR A 120 30.48 8.07 23.38
C THR A 120 29.98 8.39 24.78
N ILE A 121 29.50 7.37 25.49
CA ILE A 121 29.09 7.46 26.88
C ILE A 121 29.95 6.48 27.68
N THR A 122 30.54 6.95 28.77
CA THR A 122 31.30 6.09 29.67
C THR A 122 30.39 5.64 30.81
N ILE A 123 30.16 4.33 30.93
CA ILE A 123 29.38 3.70 32.00
C ILE A 123 30.35 2.83 32.79
N GLU A 124 30.49 3.10 34.10
CA GLU A 124 31.40 2.35 34.98
C GLU A 124 32.85 2.25 34.48
N GLY A 125 33.34 3.31 33.82
CA GLY A 125 34.70 3.36 33.26
C GLY A 125 34.86 2.72 31.88
N VAL A 126 33.83 2.06 31.35
CA VAL A 126 33.82 1.48 30.00
C VAL A 126 33.14 2.43 29.02
N SER A 127 33.81 2.71 27.89
CA SER A 127 33.26 3.59 26.85
C SER A 127 32.39 2.82 25.87
N HIS A 128 31.15 3.29 25.70
CA HIS A 128 30.17 2.75 24.76
C HIS A 128 29.84 3.79 23.70
N ASN A 129 29.84 3.38 22.43
CA ASN A 129 29.49 4.23 21.30
C ASN A 129 28.05 3.97 20.87
N PHE A 130 27.25 5.03 20.80
CA PHE A 130 25.87 4.99 20.34
C PHE A 130 25.70 5.93 19.15
N THR A 131 25.05 5.44 18.09
CA THR A 131 24.68 6.28 16.95
C THR A 131 23.31 6.89 17.20
N LEU A 132 23.25 8.21 17.30
CA LEU A 132 22.01 8.96 17.30
C LEU A 132 21.43 8.99 15.88
N LEU A 133 20.17 8.66 15.76
CA LEU A 133 19.41 8.68 14.49
C LEU A 133 18.56 9.94 14.42
N LYS A 134 18.48 10.58 13.26
CA LYS A 134 17.49 11.64 12.97
C LYS A 134 16.38 11.07 12.09
N ASN A 135 15.18 11.62 12.23
CA ASN A 135 14.03 11.23 11.43
C ASN A 135 13.90 12.20 10.27
N VAL A 136 13.94 11.69 9.04
CA VAL A 136 13.73 12.47 7.82
C VAL A 136 12.39 12.07 7.24
N THR A 137 11.48 13.04 7.11
CA THR A 137 10.20 12.87 6.41
C THR A 137 10.20 13.74 5.17
N VAL A 138 9.98 13.14 4.01
CA VAL A 138 9.83 13.84 2.73
C VAL A 138 8.39 13.69 2.27
N LYS A 139 7.69 14.80 2.12
CA LYS A 139 6.33 14.88 1.59
C LYS A 139 6.37 15.48 0.19
N VAL A 140 5.81 14.81 -0.81
CA VAL A 140 5.73 15.35 -2.18
C VAL A 140 4.30 15.27 -2.67
N LEU A 141 3.77 16.40 -3.14
CA LEU A 141 2.43 16.53 -3.69
C LEU A 141 2.51 16.63 -5.21
N TYR A 142 1.87 15.67 -5.85
CA TYR A 142 1.72 15.61 -7.30
C TYR A 142 0.30 15.97 -7.71
N ARG A 143 0.17 16.65 -8.85
CA ARG A 143 -1.10 16.95 -9.52
C ARG A 143 -1.13 16.31 -10.88
N PHE A 144 -2.17 15.54 -11.19
CA PHE A 144 -2.34 14.97 -12.50
C PHE A 144 -2.95 15.99 -13.47
N ASN A 145 -2.25 16.28 -14.58
CA ASN A 145 -2.72 17.24 -15.59
C ASN A 145 -3.43 16.58 -16.80
N GLY A 146 -3.63 15.25 -16.77
CA GLY A 146 -4.21 14.48 -17.87
C GLY A 146 -3.20 13.84 -18.83
N ALA A 147 -1.91 14.11 -18.65
CA ALA A 147 -0.82 13.50 -19.41
C ALA A 147 0.36 13.02 -18.55
N CYS A 148 0.69 13.72 -17.46
CA CYS A 148 1.74 13.37 -16.50
C CYS A 148 1.44 13.98 -15.13
N PHE A 149 2.26 13.68 -14.13
CA PHE A 149 2.16 14.27 -12.80
C PHE A 149 3.07 15.49 -12.65
N GLU A 150 2.52 16.62 -12.25
CA GLU A 150 3.28 17.82 -11.92
C GLU A 150 3.63 17.81 -10.44
N ASN A 151 4.90 18.05 -10.10
CA ASN A 151 5.30 18.25 -8.70
C ASN A 151 4.92 19.67 -8.26
N VAL A 152 3.86 19.79 -7.47
CA VAL A 152 3.27 21.08 -7.05
C VAL A 152 3.91 21.57 -5.75
N SER A 153 4.27 20.66 -4.85
CA SER A 153 4.87 21.00 -3.56
C SER A 153 5.75 19.86 -3.08
N ALA A 154 6.87 20.19 -2.46
CA ALA A 154 7.74 19.23 -1.80
C ALA A 154 8.20 19.80 -0.47
N CYS A 155 8.10 19.03 0.61
CA CYS A 155 8.61 19.43 1.90
C CYS A 155 9.45 18.34 2.56
N LYS A 156 10.62 18.73 3.03
CA LYS A 156 11.53 17.88 3.82
C LYS A 156 11.52 18.36 5.26
N ILE A 157 11.14 17.48 6.16
CA ILE A 157 11.07 17.68 7.61
C ILE A 157 12.16 16.81 8.23
N VAL A 158 13.11 17.43 8.94
CA VAL A 158 14.17 16.73 9.66
C VAL A 158 13.97 16.93 11.15
N SER A 159 13.67 15.85 11.87
CA SER A 159 13.53 15.85 13.33
C SER A 159 14.75 15.21 13.97
N TYR A 160 15.40 15.94 14.86
CA TYR A 160 16.58 15.49 15.60
C TYR A 160 16.17 14.92 16.97
N PRO A 161 16.97 14.02 17.58
CA PRO A 161 16.70 13.46 18.90
C PRO A 161 16.56 14.49 20.03
N ASN A 162 17.19 15.65 19.88
CA ASN A 162 17.08 16.75 20.84
C ASN A 162 15.76 17.55 20.73
N GLY A 163 14.78 17.07 19.95
CA GLY A 163 13.49 17.72 19.73
C GLY A 163 13.50 18.81 18.66
N THR A 164 14.68 19.20 18.14
CA THR A 164 14.77 20.21 17.07
C THR A 164 14.14 19.69 15.78
N LYS A 165 13.33 20.51 15.12
CA LYS A 165 12.77 20.22 13.80
C LYS A 165 13.15 21.30 12.81
N ILE A 166 13.57 20.89 11.62
CA ILE A 166 13.90 21.77 10.51
C ILE A 166 13.04 21.38 9.32
N ASP A 167 12.25 22.32 8.84
CA ASP A 167 11.33 22.14 7.73
C ASP A 167 11.82 22.95 6.53
N THR A 168 11.93 22.30 5.38
CA THR A 168 12.29 22.94 4.11
C THR A 168 11.23 22.58 3.10
N CYS A 169 10.29 23.49 2.88
CA CYS A 169 9.18 23.31 1.95
C CYS A 169 9.34 24.23 0.73
N ASN A 170 9.05 23.68 -0.46
CA ASN A 170 8.76 24.44 -1.66
C ASN A 170 7.27 24.27 -1.97
N GLY A 171 6.54 25.39 -2.02
CA GLY A 171 5.08 25.39 -2.13
C GLY A 171 4.36 25.06 -0.81
N SER A 172 3.03 25.05 -0.88
CA SER A 172 2.17 24.70 0.26
C SER A 172 1.86 23.21 0.24
N VAL A 173 2.11 22.51 1.34
CA VAL A 173 1.67 21.12 1.52
C VAL A 173 0.19 21.12 1.91
N TRP A 174 -0.61 20.35 1.18
CA TRP A 174 -2.06 20.32 1.38
C TRP A 174 -2.46 19.38 2.51
N ASN A 175 -3.55 19.71 3.20
CA ASN A 175 -4.13 18.83 4.19
C ASN A 175 -4.87 17.67 3.50
N VAL A 176 -4.48 16.43 3.83
CA VAL A 176 -5.10 15.19 3.31
C VAL A 176 -6.59 15.12 3.63
N SER A 177 -7.07 15.81 4.68
CA SER A 177 -8.50 15.87 4.98
C SER A 177 -9.36 16.43 3.84
N ASN A 178 -8.76 17.19 2.92
CA ASN A 178 -9.45 17.77 1.77
C ASN A 178 -9.59 16.78 0.61
N TYR A 179 -8.94 15.62 0.70
CA TYR A 179 -8.92 14.62 -0.36
C TYR A 179 -10.19 13.81 -0.30
N LYS A 180 -10.95 13.87 -1.39
CA LYS A 180 -12.12 13.02 -1.59
C LYS A 180 -11.78 12.01 -2.66
N ILE A 181 -11.80 10.73 -2.32
CA ILE A 181 -11.79 9.66 -3.32
C ILE A 181 -13.15 9.72 -4.05
N PRO A 182 -13.22 9.51 -5.38
CA PRO A 182 -14.47 9.56 -6.09
C PRO A 182 -15.45 8.56 -5.48
N GLY A 183 -16.68 9.01 -5.25
CA GLY A 183 -17.75 8.11 -4.85
C GLY A 183 -18.25 7.33 -6.06
N GLY A 184 -18.26 6.01 -5.96
CA GLY A 184 -18.79 5.10 -6.98
C GLY A 184 -17.71 4.31 -7.71
N SER A 185 -18.02 3.05 -8.00
CA SER A 185 -17.18 2.20 -8.84
C SER A 185 -17.84 2.07 -10.22
N LEU A 186 -17.09 2.34 -11.27
CA LEU A 186 -17.53 2.09 -12.63
C LEU A 186 -17.70 0.58 -12.85
N THR A 187 -18.81 0.18 -13.46
CA THR A 187 -19.02 -1.18 -13.91
C THR A 187 -18.57 -1.30 -15.36
N GLY A 188 -17.76 -2.31 -15.66
CA GLY A 188 -17.28 -2.58 -17.00
C GLY A 188 -18.25 -3.45 -17.78
N VAL A 189 -17.88 -3.75 -19.03
CA VAL A 189 -18.59 -4.75 -19.82
C VAL A 189 -18.12 -6.14 -19.37
N PRO A 190 -19.03 -7.08 -19.06
CA PRO A 190 -18.64 -8.42 -18.66
C PRO A 190 -17.90 -9.14 -19.79
N VAL A 191 -16.88 -9.90 -19.41
CA VAL A 191 -16.02 -10.63 -20.33
C VAL A 191 -16.23 -12.13 -20.15
N ARG A 192 -16.37 -12.86 -21.26
CA ARG A 192 -16.43 -14.32 -21.28
C ARG A 192 -15.08 -14.90 -21.65
N ILE A 193 -14.70 -16.00 -21.01
CA ILE A 193 -13.47 -16.72 -21.34
C ILE A 193 -13.87 -18.13 -21.78
N GLU A 194 -13.55 -18.48 -23.02
CA GLU A 194 -13.88 -19.76 -23.65
C GLU A 194 -12.61 -20.31 -24.33
N ASN A 195 -12.18 -21.52 -23.96
CA ASN A 195 -11.00 -22.18 -24.56
C ASN A 195 -9.74 -21.29 -24.64
N GLY A 196 -9.43 -20.53 -23.58
CA GLY A 196 -8.28 -19.63 -23.54
C GLY A 196 -8.44 -18.33 -24.35
N THR A 197 -9.63 -18.08 -24.90
CA THR A 197 -9.97 -16.86 -25.65
C THR A 197 -10.96 -16.01 -24.87
N VAL A 198 -10.73 -14.71 -24.90
CA VAL A 198 -11.49 -13.67 -24.21
C VAL A 198 -12.44 -13.00 -25.18
N HIS A 199 -13.74 -12.99 -24.85
CA HIS A 199 -14.82 -12.47 -25.68
C HIS A 199 -15.62 -11.40 -24.95
N PHE A 200 -15.79 -10.23 -25.56
CA PHE A 200 -16.62 -9.15 -25.03
C PHE A 200 -17.02 -8.15 -26.12
N ARG A 201 -17.97 -7.25 -25.82
CA ARG A 201 -18.45 -6.24 -26.76
C ARG A 201 -18.35 -4.83 -26.17
N LEU A 202 -17.45 -4.01 -26.68
CA LEU A 202 -17.20 -2.64 -26.19
C LEU A 202 -16.98 -1.69 -27.37
N GLY A 203 -18.06 -1.11 -27.91
CA GLY A 203 -17.99 -0.32 -29.16
C GLY A 203 -17.68 -1.14 -30.42
N GLY A 204 -17.47 -2.45 -30.27
CA GLY A 204 -17.15 -3.45 -31.28
C GLY A 204 -17.05 -4.83 -30.61
N SER A 205 -16.95 -5.90 -31.39
CA SER A 205 -16.76 -7.26 -30.86
C SER A 205 -15.27 -7.58 -30.75
N TYR A 206 -14.85 -8.09 -29.60
CA TYR A 206 -13.47 -8.48 -29.33
C TYR A 206 -13.38 -10.00 -29.12
N SER A 207 -12.31 -10.56 -29.65
CA SER A 207 -11.91 -11.97 -29.47
C SER A 207 -10.40 -11.99 -29.35
N LEU A 208 -9.87 -12.16 -28.14
CA LEU A 208 -8.45 -12.00 -27.83
C LEU A 208 -7.91 -13.24 -27.13
N ALA A 209 -6.73 -13.72 -27.51
CA ALA A 209 -6.10 -14.83 -26.79
C ALA A 209 -5.57 -14.36 -25.42
N LEU A 210 -5.77 -15.17 -24.37
CA LEU A 210 -5.09 -14.98 -23.08
C LEU A 210 -3.59 -15.25 -23.22
N PRO A 211 -2.73 -14.60 -22.40
CA PRO A 211 -1.33 -14.95 -22.34
C PRO A 211 -1.14 -16.39 -21.82
N GLU A 212 -0.08 -17.05 -22.27
CA GLU A 212 0.32 -18.34 -21.73
C GLU A 212 0.64 -18.25 -20.23
N GLY A 213 0.32 -19.31 -19.48
CA GLY A 213 0.55 -19.39 -18.03
C GLY A 213 -0.51 -18.70 -17.16
N VAL A 214 -1.45 -17.95 -17.76
CA VAL A 214 -2.57 -17.35 -17.01
C VAL A 214 -3.69 -18.38 -16.83
N ASN A 215 -4.01 -18.69 -15.57
CA ASN A 215 -5.11 -19.58 -15.26
C ASN A 215 -6.47 -18.88 -15.48
N ALA A 216 -7.17 -19.25 -16.55
CA ALA A 216 -8.47 -18.67 -16.90
C ALA A 216 -9.56 -18.89 -15.83
N SER A 217 -9.48 -19.96 -15.04
CA SER A 217 -10.54 -20.32 -14.08
C SER A 217 -10.64 -19.38 -12.88
N VAL A 218 -9.59 -18.61 -12.60
CA VAL A 218 -9.52 -17.65 -11.48
C VAL A 218 -9.77 -16.20 -11.92
N LEU A 219 -10.01 -15.97 -13.21
CA LEU A 219 -10.24 -14.64 -13.76
C LEU A 219 -11.73 -14.32 -13.81
N LYS A 220 -12.09 -13.15 -13.27
CA LYS A 220 -13.40 -12.54 -13.45
C LYS A 220 -13.20 -11.16 -14.10
N LEU A 221 -13.09 -11.16 -15.42
CA LEU A 221 -12.71 -9.96 -16.16
C LEU A 221 -13.91 -9.05 -16.48
N GLU A 222 -13.69 -7.74 -16.36
CA GLU A 222 -14.54 -6.70 -16.92
C GLU A 222 -13.72 -5.81 -17.86
N ALA A 223 -14.32 -5.42 -18.99
CA ALA A 223 -13.68 -4.59 -20.01
C ALA A 223 -14.09 -3.13 -19.88
N PHE A 224 -13.10 -2.24 -19.98
CA PHE A 224 -13.27 -0.80 -19.86
C PHE A 224 -12.62 -0.08 -21.04
N LYS A 225 -13.25 1.00 -21.49
CA LYS A 225 -12.67 1.90 -22.48
C LYS A 225 -11.80 2.93 -21.77
N ALA A 226 -10.52 2.96 -22.11
CA ALA A 226 -9.61 4.00 -21.70
C ALA A 226 -9.24 4.89 -22.90
N LYS A 227 -8.52 5.98 -22.64
CA LYS A 227 -8.18 7.00 -23.64
C LYS A 227 -7.42 6.43 -24.84
N HIS A 228 -6.50 5.51 -24.61
CA HIS A 228 -5.59 4.96 -25.62
C HIS A 228 -5.70 3.44 -25.77
N GLY A 229 -6.83 2.84 -25.38
CA GLY A 229 -7.03 1.41 -25.57
C GLY A 229 -8.18 0.83 -24.76
N VAL A 230 -8.30 -0.48 -24.83
CA VAL A 230 -9.22 -1.26 -24.00
C VAL A 230 -8.43 -1.96 -22.91
N ILE A 231 -8.97 -1.90 -21.71
CA ILE A 231 -8.37 -2.46 -20.50
C ILE A 231 -9.30 -3.56 -19.99
N LEU A 232 -8.72 -4.68 -19.57
CA LEU A 232 -9.43 -5.73 -18.85
C LEU A 232 -8.98 -5.71 -17.40
N VAL A 233 -9.94 -5.64 -16.48
CA VAL A 233 -9.69 -5.60 -15.05
C VAL A 233 -10.21 -6.89 -14.45
N ASN A 234 -9.39 -7.58 -13.67
CA ASN A 234 -9.83 -8.75 -12.92
C ASN A 234 -10.54 -8.30 -11.65
N MET A 235 -11.87 -8.40 -11.67
CA MET A 235 -12.76 -8.13 -10.54
C MET A 235 -12.85 -9.32 -9.58
N GLY A 236 -12.12 -10.40 -9.85
CA GLY A 236 -12.02 -11.57 -8.99
C GLY A 236 -11.11 -11.32 -7.78
N VAL A 237 -11.28 -12.14 -6.76
CA VAL A 237 -10.40 -12.16 -5.59
C VAL A 237 -9.14 -12.94 -5.95
N ILE A 238 -7.97 -12.32 -5.84
CA ILE A 238 -6.69 -12.94 -6.19
C ILE A 238 -5.96 -13.30 -4.90
N LYS A 239 -5.70 -14.60 -4.70
CA LYS A 239 -4.93 -15.11 -3.56
C LYS A 239 -3.53 -15.51 -4.02
N VAL A 240 -2.50 -14.97 -3.36
CA VAL A 240 -1.08 -15.25 -3.65
C VAL A 240 -0.29 -15.48 -2.37
N LEU A 241 0.87 -16.11 -2.48
CA LEU A 241 1.77 -16.29 -1.34
C LEU A 241 2.32 -14.94 -0.86
N ALA A 242 2.68 -14.86 0.42
CA ALA A 242 3.32 -13.66 0.94
C ALA A 242 4.65 -13.40 0.21
N GLY A 243 4.83 -12.17 -0.27
CA GLY A 243 6.02 -11.75 -1.03
C GLY A 243 5.70 -11.26 -2.45
N GLU A 244 4.55 -11.66 -3.01
CA GLU A 244 4.08 -11.13 -4.30
C GLU A 244 3.42 -9.76 -4.13
N GLY A 245 3.88 -8.79 -4.92
CA GLY A 245 3.35 -7.42 -4.93
C GLY A 245 2.18 -7.26 -5.89
N VAL A 246 1.42 -6.18 -5.72
CA VAL A 246 0.28 -5.84 -6.60
C VAL A 246 0.68 -5.64 -8.08
N GLU A 247 1.95 -5.34 -8.34
CA GLU A 247 2.50 -5.16 -9.70
C GLU A 247 2.72 -6.50 -10.43
N ASP A 248 2.87 -7.60 -9.68
CA ASP A 248 3.20 -8.92 -10.22
C ASP A 248 1.95 -9.79 -10.46
N ILE A 249 0.79 -9.37 -9.94
CA ILE A 249 -0.45 -10.14 -9.99
C ILE A 249 -1.33 -9.77 -11.20
N PRO A 250 -2.18 -10.71 -11.67
CA PRO A 250 -3.05 -10.51 -12.83
C PRO A 250 -4.30 -9.65 -12.53
N VAL A 251 -4.12 -8.43 -12.00
CA VAL A 251 -5.21 -7.48 -11.74
C VAL A 251 -5.61 -6.72 -13.00
N LEU A 252 -4.64 -6.41 -13.85
CA LEU A 252 -4.81 -5.50 -14.98
C LEU A 252 -4.23 -6.09 -16.25
N PHE A 253 -4.98 -6.01 -17.34
CA PHE A 253 -4.49 -6.37 -18.65
C PHE A 253 -4.86 -5.32 -19.70
N VAL A 254 -4.06 -5.28 -20.76
CA VAL A 254 -4.27 -4.44 -21.95
C VAL A 254 -4.65 -5.33 -23.12
N ALA A 255 -5.68 -4.94 -23.85
CA ALA A 255 -6.03 -5.55 -25.12
C ALA A 255 -5.10 -5.01 -26.23
N ASP A 256 -4.36 -5.89 -26.89
CA ASP A 256 -3.39 -5.52 -27.92
C ASP A 256 -3.61 -6.35 -29.19
N ASN A 257 -4.23 -5.74 -30.20
CA ASN A 257 -4.42 -6.15 -31.61
C ASN A 257 -4.78 -7.62 -31.95
N LYS A 258 -4.95 -8.53 -30.97
CA LYS A 258 -5.45 -9.92 -31.00
C LYS A 258 -5.14 -10.70 -29.72
N THR A 259 -4.31 -10.17 -28.83
CA THR A 259 -3.96 -10.83 -27.57
C THR A 259 -4.28 -9.92 -26.39
N VAL A 260 -4.26 -10.52 -25.21
CA VAL A 260 -4.24 -9.81 -23.94
C VAL A 260 -2.81 -9.84 -23.42
N ARG A 261 -2.34 -8.74 -22.82
CA ARG A 261 -1.02 -8.69 -22.19
C ARG A 261 -1.06 -7.97 -20.87
N SER A 262 -0.18 -8.35 -19.94
CA SER A 262 0.06 -7.58 -18.73
C SER A 262 0.74 -6.25 -19.09
N PRO A 263 0.29 -5.11 -18.53
CA PRO A 263 0.98 -3.85 -18.73
C PRO A 263 2.31 -3.85 -17.98
N LYS A 264 3.27 -3.07 -18.48
CA LYS A 264 4.47 -2.73 -17.70
C LYS A 264 4.14 -1.57 -16.77
N PHE A 265 4.25 -1.81 -15.46
CA PHE A 265 4.05 -0.76 -14.47
C PHE A 265 5.21 0.22 -14.45
N MET A 266 4.88 1.49 -14.21
CA MET A 266 5.82 2.58 -14.03
C MET A 266 5.57 3.23 -12.68
N ASP A 267 6.63 3.50 -11.94
CA ASP A 267 6.55 4.27 -10.70
C ASP A 267 6.07 5.70 -10.95
N LEU A 268 5.30 6.25 -10.01
CA LEU A 268 4.88 7.65 -10.02
C LEU A 268 6.03 8.62 -10.31
N GLU A 269 7.20 8.41 -9.70
CA GLU A 269 8.39 9.26 -9.87
C GLU A 269 8.90 9.32 -11.32
N LYS A 270 8.69 8.25 -12.10
CA LYS A 270 9.08 8.16 -13.51
C LYS A 270 8.02 8.78 -14.44
N PHE A 271 6.81 9.01 -13.94
CA PHE A 271 5.70 9.61 -14.68
C PHE A 271 5.47 11.09 -14.33
N VAL A 272 6.47 11.75 -13.74
CA VAL A 272 6.45 13.18 -13.45
C VAL A 272 6.77 13.97 -14.73
N CYS A 273 6.04 15.05 -14.96
CA CYS A 273 6.28 15.96 -16.09
C CYS A 273 7.72 16.48 -16.05
N ALA A 274 8.39 16.51 -17.20
CA ALA A 274 9.69 17.16 -17.31
C ALA A 274 9.56 18.61 -16.81
N LYS A 275 10.52 19.07 -15.99
CA LYS A 275 10.58 20.47 -15.61
C LYS A 275 10.78 21.28 -16.88
N GLY A 276 9.73 21.97 -17.33
CA GLY A 276 9.84 22.93 -18.42
C GLY A 276 10.89 23.97 -18.06
N SER A 277 11.87 24.17 -18.96
CA SER A 277 12.59 25.45 -19.03
C SER A 277 11.54 26.56 -19.04
N ALA A 278 11.69 27.53 -18.16
CA ALA A 278 10.70 28.56 -17.90
C ALA A 278 10.21 29.23 -19.19
N ASN A 279 8.92 29.08 -19.48
CA ASN A 279 8.17 30.10 -20.21
C ASN A 279 7.13 30.68 -19.24
N THR A 280 7.52 31.80 -18.66
CA THR A 280 6.67 32.75 -17.94
C THR A 280 5.44 33.05 -18.78
N THR A 281 4.30 32.49 -18.38
CA THR A 281 3.00 33.08 -18.75
C THR A 281 2.20 33.22 -17.47
N ASN A 282 1.87 34.47 -17.16
CA ASN A 282 1.29 34.95 -15.92
C ASN A 282 0.10 34.11 -15.46
N SER A 283 0.22 33.45 -14.31
CA SER A 283 -0.93 33.20 -13.45
C SER A 283 -0.77 34.02 -12.17
N THR A 284 -1.58 35.06 -12.05
CA THR A 284 -1.79 35.85 -10.85
C THR A 284 -2.31 34.93 -9.74
N ALA A 285 -1.40 34.44 -8.91
CA ALA A 285 -1.73 33.80 -7.65
C ALA A 285 -1.20 34.69 -6.54
N ASN A 286 -2.12 35.35 -5.82
CA ASN A 286 -1.84 36.22 -4.69
C ASN A 286 -0.90 35.53 -3.70
N SER A 287 0.35 35.96 -3.67
CA SER A 287 1.33 35.55 -2.67
C SER A 287 1.06 36.28 -1.37
N VAL A 288 0.32 35.67 -0.46
CA VAL A 288 0.44 36.00 0.96
C VAL A 288 1.57 35.14 1.51
N VAL A 289 2.76 35.73 1.55
CA VAL A 289 3.93 35.16 2.24
C VAL A 289 3.67 35.27 3.74
N GLU A 290 3.08 34.24 4.36
CA GLU A 290 3.17 34.07 5.82
C GLU A 290 4.50 33.36 6.14
N ASN A 291 5.54 34.15 6.42
CA ASN A 291 6.74 33.67 7.09
C ASN A 291 6.40 33.30 8.55
N ARG A 292 5.95 32.06 8.80
CA ARG A 292 5.89 31.51 10.16
C ARG A 292 7.16 30.73 10.48
N GLY A 293 8.24 31.46 10.74
CA GLY A 293 9.40 30.93 11.46
C GLY A 293 9.06 30.75 12.94
N LYS A 294 8.29 29.72 13.30
CA LYS A 294 8.15 29.31 14.70
C LYS A 294 9.29 28.36 15.07
N LYS A 295 10.38 28.93 15.61
CA LYS A 295 11.30 28.18 16.48
C LYS A 295 10.54 27.85 17.77
N SER A 296 10.05 26.62 17.93
CA SER A 296 9.67 26.12 19.25
C SER A 296 10.77 25.22 19.78
N ILE A 297 11.49 25.70 20.78
CA ILE A 297 12.41 24.90 21.59
C ILE A 297 11.54 24.19 22.63
N CYS A 298 11.31 22.88 22.46
CA CYS A 298 10.80 22.05 23.54
C CYS A 298 12.02 21.36 24.18
N GLY A 299 12.46 21.88 25.34
CA GLY A 299 13.47 21.23 26.17
C GLY A 299 12.93 19.93 26.80
N PRO A 300 13.81 19.00 27.21
CA PRO A 300 13.38 17.75 27.81
C PRO A 300 12.99 17.99 29.28
N ALA A 301 11.71 17.88 29.61
CA ALA A 301 11.30 17.62 30.98
C ALA A 301 11.41 16.11 31.23
N PHE A 302 12.42 15.72 32.02
CA PHE A 302 12.48 14.43 32.68
C PHE A 302 11.20 14.23 33.50
N LEU A 303 10.43 13.18 33.20
CA LEU A 303 9.40 12.67 34.11
C LEU A 303 9.62 11.17 34.32
N VAL A 304 10.03 10.85 35.55
CA VAL A 304 10.12 9.51 36.13
C VAL A 304 8.70 8.91 36.21
N PRO A 305 8.47 7.62 35.89
CA PRO A 305 7.14 7.05 35.98
C PRO A 305 6.85 6.62 37.42
N LEU A 306 5.92 7.33 38.07
CA LEU A 306 5.17 6.80 39.21
C LEU A 306 3.74 6.59 38.72
N GLY A 307 3.29 5.34 38.80
CA GLY A 307 2.00 4.91 38.31
C GLY A 307 0.84 5.60 39.01
N THR A 308 -0.23 5.84 38.27
CA THR A 308 -1.60 5.39 38.58
C THR A 308 -2.53 5.77 37.43
N THR A 309 -3.48 4.88 37.22
CA THR A 309 -4.61 4.91 36.29
C THR A 309 -5.40 6.22 36.31
N ALA A 310 -5.67 6.81 35.14
CA ALA A 310 -6.91 7.53 34.86
C ALA A 310 -7.12 7.72 33.35
N LEU A 311 -8.29 7.30 32.90
CA LEU A 311 -8.84 7.50 31.56
C LEU A 311 -8.89 8.97 31.18
N PHE A 312 -8.39 9.33 30.01
CA PHE A 312 -8.98 10.40 29.19
C PHE A 312 -8.94 9.97 27.72
N ALA A 313 -10.11 9.56 27.24
CA ALA A 313 -10.39 9.34 25.84
C ALA A 313 -10.63 10.69 25.16
N GLU A 314 -9.72 11.09 24.28
CA GLU A 314 -9.98 12.18 23.33
C GLU A 314 -10.21 11.60 21.93
N LYS A 315 -11.35 11.98 21.39
CA LYS A 315 -12.08 11.34 20.30
C LYS A 315 -11.41 11.66 18.96
N THR A 316 -10.39 10.89 18.60
CA THR A 316 -9.93 10.83 17.22
C THR A 316 -10.87 9.89 16.48
N VAL A 317 -11.71 10.42 15.59
CA VAL A 317 -12.56 9.61 14.70
C VAL A 317 -11.66 8.90 13.69
N ARG A 318 -11.00 7.83 14.11
CA ARG A 318 -10.66 6.71 13.23
C ARG A 318 -11.94 5.91 13.09
N ARG A 319 -12.44 5.73 11.87
CA ARG A 319 -13.23 4.54 11.58
C ARG A 319 -12.29 3.34 11.75
N VAL A 320 -12.16 2.85 12.97
CA VAL A 320 -11.74 1.47 13.21
C VAL A 320 -12.92 0.65 12.69
N ARG A 321 -12.83 0.16 11.45
CA ARG A 321 -13.68 -0.97 11.07
C ARG A 321 -13.22 -2.11 11.98
N LYS A 322 -14.10 -2.55 12.88
CA LYS A 322 -13.87 -3.78 13.64
C LYS A 322 -13.61 -4.90 12.64
N CYS A 323 -12.59 -5.71 12.91
CA CYS A 323 -12.40 -6.98 12.22
C CYS A 323 -13.71 -7.76 12.36
N PRO A 324 -14.30 -8.28 11.27
CA PRO A 324 -15.29 -9.34 11.40
C PRO A 324 -14.59 -10.56 12.03
N GLU A 325 -15.17 -11.07 13.12
CA GLU A 325 -14.81 -12.35 13.72
C GLU A 325 -15.14 -13.52 12.80
#